data_AF-A0A535A7E7-F1
#
_entry.id   AF-A0A535A7E7-F1
#
_cell.length_a   1.000
_cell.length_b   1.000
_cell.length_c   1.000
_cell.angle_alpha   90.00
_cell.angle_beta   90.00
_cell.angle_gamma   90.00
#
_symmetry.space_group_name_H-M   'P 1'
#
loop_
_entity.id
_entity.type
_entity.pdbx_description
1 polymer ?
#
loop_
_entity_poly.entity_id
_entity_poly.type
_entity_poly.pdbx_seq_one_letter_code
_entity_poly.pdbx_strand_id
1 'polypeptide(L)'
;MFRAQVEIAIRRLRAARAERAMQDTVRLTVGFVDLVGYTRLSQQLDAVMFVAVDPSAACDIALTLLERFAGDPAVTPRGGLAEGRLLARGGDYYGSAVNLASRIGELAVPRDILATAEVASAAARDRFRFEPAGRRLLKGFDAPVALYAVARP
;
A
#
# COMPACT_ATOMS: atom_id res chain seq x y z
N MET A 1 -1.36 -15.87 17.22
CA MET A 1 -0.16 -16.49 16.59
C MET A 1 0.15 -15.89 15.22
N PHE A 2 -0.78 -15.84 14.27
CA PHE A 2 -0.54 -15.31 12.91
C PHE A 2 -0.32 -13.78 12.83
N ARG A 3 -1.03 -12.99 13.64
CA ARG A 3 -0.85 -11.52 13.75
C ARG A 3 0.60 -11.11 14.04
N ALA A 4 1.23 -11.77 15.01
CA ALA A 4 2.62 -11.51 15.38
C ALA A 4 3.58 -11.89 14.23
N GLN A 5 3.31 -12.97 13.49
CA GLN A 5 4.16 -13.38 12.37
C GLN A 5 4.05 -12.43 11.17
N VAL A 6 2.86 -11.90 10.89
CA VAL A 6 2.64 -10.88 9.85
C VAL A 6 3.30 -9.56 10.26
N GLU A 7 3.07 -9.06 11.48
CA GLU A 7 3.74 -7.87 11.99
C GLU A 7 5.28 -8.01 12.03
N ILE A 8 5.81 -9.17 12.41
CA ILE A 8 7.25 -9.45 12.41
C ILE A 8 7.79 -9.53 10.98
N ALA A 9 7.08 -10.17 10.04
CA ALA A 9 7.49 -10.21 8.64
C ALA A 9 7.48 -8.82 8.00
N ILE A 10 6.49 -7.99 8.30
CA ILE A 10 6.38 -6.60 7.84
C ILE A 10 7.47 -5.73 8.47
N ARG A 11 7.72 -5.85 9.78
CA ARG A 11 8.83 -5.15 10.46
C ARG A 11 10.18 -5.58 9.90
N ARG A 12 10.37 -6.87 9.60
CA ARG A 12 11.58 -7.39 8.96
C ARG A 12 11.74 -6.88 7.53
N LEU A 13 10.66 -6.76 6.76
CA LEU A 13 10.70 -6.16 5.42
C LEU A 13 11.02 -4.66 5.47
N ARG A 14 10.49 -3.93 6.48
CA ARG A 14 10.83 -2.52 6.75
C ARG A 14 12.30 -2.36 7.15
N ALA A 15 12.80 -3.21 8.05
CA ALA A 15 14.17 -3.14 8.60
C ALA A 15 15.24 -3.64 7.60
N ALA A 16 15.01 -4.75 6.89
CA ALA A 16 15.97 -5.34 5.97
C ALA A 16 16.27 -4.48 4.72
N ARG A 17 15.46 -3.46 4.44
CA ARG A 17 15.74 -2.44 3.41
C ARG A 17 16.23 -1.11 3.99
N ALA A 18 15.95 -0.81 5.26
CA ALA A 18 16.42 0.40 5.94
C ALA A 18 17.94 0.36 6.22
N GLU A 19 18.56 -0.81 6.31
CA GLU A 19 20.00 -0.95 6.56
C GLU A 19 20.91 -0.40 5.46
N ARG A 20 20.38 -0.10 4.25
CA ARG A 20 21.18 0.47 3.15
C ARG A 20 20.99 1.96 2.91
N ALA A 21 20.04 2.63 3.57
CA ALA A 21 19.76 4.04 3.36
C ALA A 21 20.14 4.87 4.59
N MET A 22 21.44 5.09 4.76
CA MET A 22 21.99 6.05 5.71
C MET A 22 21.71 7.45 5.17
N GLN A 23 20.74 8.18 5.75
CA GLN A 23 20.45 9.61 5.47
C GLN A 23 20.12 10.01 4.01
N ASP A 24 19.80 9.07 3.13
CA ASP A 24 19.53 9.34 1.71
C ASP A 24 18.04 9.36 1.35
N THR A 25 17.68 10.21 0.38
CA THR A 25 16.36 10.20 -0.24
C THR A 25 16.32 9.14 -1.34
N VAL A 26 15.46 8.13 -1.18
CA VAL A 26 15.31 7.03 -2.15
C VAL A 26 13.92 7.08 -2.79
N ARG A 27 13.84 6.79 -4.09
CA ARG A 27 12.54 6.61 -4.77
C ARG A 27 12.09 5.16 -4.55
N LEU A 28 10.95 4.99 -3.91
CA LEU A 28 10.36 3.70 -3.57
C LEU A 28 8.85 3.73 -3.78
N THR A 29 8.25 2.55 -3.91
CA THR A 29 6.79 2.42 -3.89
C THR A 29 6.33 2.08 -2.49
N VAL A 30 5.37 2.84 -1.96
CA VAL A 30 4.76 2.61 -0.66
C VAL A 30 3.39 2.01 -0.85
N GLY A 31 3.10 0.98 -0.06
CA GLY A 31 1.77 0.41 0.04
C GLY A 31 1.23 0.47 1.46
N PHE A 32 -0.06 0.76 1.57
CA PHE A 32 -0.86 0.58 2.78
C PHE A 32 -1.95 -0.43 2.51
N VAL A 33 -2.09 -1.42 3.38
CA VAL A 33 -3.21 -2.37 3.37
C VAL A 33 -3.82 -2.37 4.75
N ASP A 34 -5.02 -1.81 4.85
CA ASP A 34 -5.90 -1.96 5.99
C ASP A 34 -6.53 -3.36 5.94
N LEU A 35 -6.34 -4.15 6.99
CA LEU A 35 -6.89 -5.50 7.08
C LEU A 35 -8.27 -5.53 7.75
N VAL A 36 -8.80 -4.38 8.18
CA VAL A 36 -10.01 -4.30 9.00
C VAL A 36 -11.28 -4.31 8.14
N GLY A 37 -12.23 -5.17 8.51
CA GLY A 37 -13.62 -5.09 8.06
C GLY A 37 -14.46 -4.12 8.89
N TYR A 38 -15.45 -3.50 8.26
CA TYR A 38 -16.32 -2.39 8.70
C TYR A 38 -17.15 -2.59 9.99
N THR A 39 -16.71 -3.39 10.96
CA THR A 39 -17.41 -3.68 12.22
C THR A 39 -16.60 -3.24 13.45
N ARG A 40 -17.28 -3.11 14.61
CA ARG A 40 -16.79 -2.55 15.89
C ARG A 40 -15.53 -3.24 16.49
N LEU A 41 -14.93 -4.21 15.80
CA LEU A 41 -13.60 -4.78 16.10
C LEU A 41 -12.43 -3.94 15.55
N SER A 42 -12.70 -2.75 15.02
CA SER A 42 -11.72 -1.80 14.47
C SER A 42 -10.56 -1.40 15.41
N GLN A 43 -10.58 -1.76 16.70
CA GLN A 43 -9.53 -1.38 17.66
C GLN A 43 -8.39 -2.40 17.80
N GLN A 44 -8.41 -3.52 17.07
CA GLN A 44 -7.46 -4.61 17.31
C GLN A 44 -6.63 -5.09 16.11
N LEU A 45 -6.78 -4.58 14.90
CA LEU A 45 -5.86 -4.89 13.79
C LEU A 45 -5.41 -3.58 13.15
N ASP A 46 -4.11 -3.33 13.15
CA ASP A 46 -3.53 -2.09 12.63
C ASP A 46 -3.29 -2.20 11.13
N ALA A 47 -3.43 -1.08 10.42
CA ALA A 47 -3.08 -0.99 9.01
C ALA A 47 -1.61 -1.37 8.78
N VAL A 48 -1.38 -2.15 7.73
CA VAL A 48 -0.04 -2.59 7.33
C VAL A 48 0.54 -1.59 6.33
N MET A 49 1.56 -0.85 6.73
CA MET A 49 2.43 -0.13 5.78
C MET A 49 3.62 -1.00 5.37
N PHE A 50 3.91 -1.06 4.08
CA PHE A 50 5.10 -1.69 3.53
C PHE A 50 5.73 -0.82 2.43
N VAL A 51 6.99 -1.11 2.12
CA VAL A 51 7.75 -0.42 1.07
C VAL A 51 8.38 -1.43 0.12
N ALA A 52 8.25 -1.18 -1.17
CA ALA A 52 8.77 -2.01 -2.25
C ALA A 52 9.75 -1.23 -3.12
N VAL A 53 10.70 -1.97 -3.70
CA VAL A 53 11.73 -1.41 -4.60
C VAL A 53 11.17 -0.95 -5.93
N ASP A 54 10.05 -1.53 -6.36
CA ASP A 54 9.38 -1.17 -7.60
C ASP A 54 7.85 -1.34 -7.48
N PRO A 55 7.09 -0.70 -8.39
CA PRO A 55 5.62 -0.76 -8.41
C PRO A 55 5.03 -2.17 -8.60
N SER A 56 5.70 -3.04 -9.35
CA SER A 56 5.20 -4.41 -9.61
C SER A 56 5.28 -5.26 -8.35
N ALA A 57 6.39 -5.17 -7.61
CA ALA A 57 6.53 -5.80 -6.31
C ALA A 57 5.50 -5.28 -5.30
N ALA A 58 5.18 -3.98 -5.34
CA ALA A 58 4.16 -3.42 -4.46
C ALA A 58 2.75 -3.96 -4.77
N CYS A 59 2.39 -4.04 -6.05
CA CYS A 59 1.13 -4.63 -6.50
C CYS A 59 1.03 -6.10 -6.09
N ASP A 60 2.11 -6.86 -6.30
CA ASP A 60 2.17 -8.29 -5.95
C ASP A 60 1.96 -8.52 -4.45
N ILE A 61 2.64 -7.76 -3.59
CA ILE A 61 2.48 -7.83 -2.14
C ILE A 61 1.03 -7.51 -1.75
N ALA A 62 0.47 -6.41 -2.24
CA ALA A 62 -0.88 -5.98 -1.87
C ALA A 62 -1.96 -6.98 -2.29
N LEU A 63 -1.91 -7.47 -3.53
CA LEU A 63 -2.87 -8.47 -4.02
C LEU A 63 -2.73 -9.81 -3.31
N THR A 64 -1.49 -10.24 -3.02
CA THR A 64 -1.25 -11.46 -2.24
C THR A 64 -1.87 -11.36 -0.84
N LEU A 65 -1.81 -10.17 -0.21
CA LEU A 65 -2.50 -9.94 1.05
C LEU A 65 -4.03 -10.06 0.91
N LEU A 66 -4.64 -9.49 -0.14
CA LEU A 66 -6.07 -9.67 -0.41
C LEU A 66 -6.43 -11.16 -0.57
N GLU A 67 -5.69 -11.87 -1.42
CA GLU A 67 -5.89 -13.29 -1.75
C GLU A 67 -5.77 -14.16 -0.49
N ARG A 68 -4.80 -13.86 0.39
CA ARG A 68 -4.58 -14.63 1.62
C ARG A 68 -5.76 -14.57 2.59
N PHE A 69 -6.47 -13.45 2.63
CA PHE A 69 -7.65 -13.26 3.48
C PHE A 69 -8.96 -13.45 2.71
N ALA A 70 -8.91 -13.86 1.44
CA ALA A 70 -10.10 -13.94 0.60
C ALA A 70 -11.18 -14.89 1.16
N GLY A 71 -10.76 -15.94 1.86
CA GLY A 71 -11.64 -16.95 2.49
C GLY A 71 -12.09 -16.64 3.91
N ASP A 72 -11.64 -15.53 4.52
CA ASP A 72 -12.08 -15.11 5.85
C ASP A 72 -13.08 -13.95 5.73
N PRO A 73 -14.40 -14.19 5.89
CA PRO A 73 -15.41 -13.14 5.75
C PRO A 73 -15.35 -12.09 6.86
N ALA A 74 -14.63 -12.34 7.96
CA ALA A 74 -14.43 -11.36 9.03
C ALA A 74 -13.36 -10.31 8.68
N VAL A 75 -12.56 -10.56 7.64
CA VAL A 75 -11.44 -9.71 7.22
C VAL A 75 -11.70 -9.23 5.79
N THR A 76 -11.88 -7.93 5.61
CA THR A 76 -12.09 -7.34 4.28
C THR A 76 -10.97 -6.37 3.95
N PRO A 77 -9.78 -6.88 3.59
CA PRO A 77 -8.61 -6.05 3.41
C PRO A 77 -8.81 -5.07 2.25
N ARG A 78 -8.26 -3.87 2.37
CA ARG A 78 -8.29 -2.84 1.32
C ARG A 78 -7.03 -1.99 1.40
N GLY A 79 -6.64 -1.32 0.33
CA GLY A 79 -5.36 -0.65 0.35
C GLY A 79 -5.11 0.38 -0.73
N GLY A 80 -3.97 1.05 -0.57
CA GLY A 80 -3.50 2.13 -1.40
C GLY A 80 -2.02 1.99 -1.74
N LEU A 81 -1.67 2.20 -3.01
CA LEU A 81 -0.30 2.18 -3.51
C LEU A 81 0.07 3.53 -4.13
N ALA A 82 1.18 4.11 -3.69
CA ALA A 82 1.73 5.32 -4.29
C ALA A 82 3.25 5.23 -4.42
N GLU A 83 3.79 5.83 -5.46
CA GLU A 83 5.24 5.95 -5.66
C GLU A 83 5.70 7.36 -5.29
N GLY A 84 6.88 7.46 -4.67
CA GLY A 84 7.52 8.75 -4.52
C GLY A 84 8.88 8.69 -3.84
N ARG A 85 9.44 9.88 -3.63
CA ARG A 85 10.68 10.04 -2.88
C ARG A 85 10.39 9.96 -1.38
N LEU A 86 11.12 9.11 -0.69
CA LEU A 86 11.01 8.89 0.74
C LEU A 86 12.34 9.20 1.42
N LEU A 87 12.25 9.82 2.59
CA LEU A 87 13.36 9.96 3.51
C LEU A 87 13.32 8.78 4.50
N ALA A 88 14.40 8.00 4.55
CA ALA A 88 14.60 6.98 5.57
C ALA A 88 15.35 7.59 6.76
N ARG A 89 14.74 7.59 7.95
CA ARG A 89 15.37 8.11 9.16
C ARG A 89 14.94 7.31 10.39
N GLY A 90 15.90 6.81 11.16
CA GLY A 90 15.64 6.10 12.42
C GLY A 90 14.83 4.81 12.26
N GLY A 91 14.84 4.18 11.09
CA GLY A 91 14.03 2.99 10.77
C GLY A 91 12.63 3.28 10.24
N ASP A 92 12.26 4.57 10.11
CA ASP A 92 10.97 5.02 9.57
C ASP A 92 11.12 5.69 8.20
N TYR A 93 10.00 5.73 7.45
CA TYR A 93 9.89 6.35 6.13
C TYR A 93 8.96 7.56 6.18
N TYR A 94 9.43 8.68 5.63
CA TYR A 94 8.66 9.93 5.56
C TYR A 94 8.58 10.42 4.12
N GLY A 95 7.42 10.96 3.74
CA GLY A 95 7.22 11.55 2.42
C GLY A 95 5.76 11.69 2.04
N SER A 96 5.48 12.53 1.04
CA SER A 96 4.12 12.73 0.53
C SER A 96 3.49 11.44 -0.01
N ALA A 97 4.31 10.52 -0.56
CA ALA A 97 3.85 9.22 -1.04
C ALA A 97 3.29 8.32 0.06
N VAL A 98 3.83 8.39 1.29
CA VAL A 98 3.27 7.67 2.46
C VAL A 98 1.86 8.18 2.76
N ASN A 99 1.73 9.50 2.85
CA ASN A 99 0.44 10.16 3.11
C ASN A 99 -0.57 9.88 1.98
N LEU A 100 -0.11 9.87 0.73
CA LEU A 100 -0.94 9.60 -0.42
C LEU A 100 -1.47 8.16 -0.40
N ALA A 101 -0.58 7.18 -0.24
CA ALA A 101 -0.93 5.77 -0.19
C ALA A 101 -1.92 5.46 0.94
N SER A 102 -1.73 6.02 2.13
CA SER A 102 -2.68 5.88 3.24
C SER A 102 -4.06 6.46 2.89
N ARG A 103 -4.12 7.70 2.36
CA ARG A 103 -5.38 8.36 2.02
C ARG A 103 -6.16 7.63 0.93
N ILE A 104 -5.48 7.17 -0.13
CA ILE A 104 -6.18 6.44 -1.20
C ILE A 104 -6.61 5.06 -0.72
N GLY A 105 -5.90 4.43 0.22
CA GLY A 105 -6.33 3.19 0.85
C GLY A 105 -7.60 3.34 1.69
N GLU A 106 -7.79 4.47 2.37
CA GLU A 106 -9.04 4.77 3.07
C GLU A 106 -10.24 4.92 2.13
N LEU A 107 -10.00 5.37 0.89
CA LEU A 107 -11.02 5.50 -0.16
C LEU A 107 -11.33 4.19 -0.87
N ALA A 108 -10.46 3.18 -0.77
CA ALA A 108 -10.71 1.88 -1.36
C ALA A 108 -11.93 1.24 -0.70
N VAL A 109 -12.76 0.59 -1.52
CA VAL A 109 -13.84 -0.25 -1.01
C VAL A 109 -13.25 -1.54 -0.43
N PRO A 110 -13.99 -2.27 0.41
CA PRO A 110 -13.51 -3.55 0.93
C PRO A 110 -13.08 -4.49 -0.20
N ARG A 111 -11.89 -5.10 -0.07
CA ARG A 111 -11.29 -6.03 -1.04
C ARG A 111 -10.72 -5.39 -2.31
N ASP A 112 -10.51 -4.07 -2.29
CA ASP A 112 -9.86 -3.34 -3.39
C ASP A 112 -8.48 -2.79 -3.00
N ILE A 113 -7.59 -2.75 -3.98
CA ILE A 113 -6.34 -1.97 -3.94
C ILE A 113 -6.44 -0.84 -4.94
N LEU A 114 -6.30 0.40 -4.47
CA LEU A 114 -6.17 1.58 -5.32
C LEU A 114 -4.71 1.96 -5.52
N ALA A 115 -4.34 2.37 -6.71
CA ALA A 115 -3.01 2.83 -7.07
C ALA A 115 -3.06 4.20 -7.74
N THR A 116 -2.01 4.99 -7.57
CA THR A 116 -1.84 6.24 -8.33
C THR A 116 -1.49 5.94 -9.80
N ALA A 117 -1.60 6.96 -10.66
CA ALA A 117 -1.24 6.85 -12.07
C ALA A 117 0.22 6.44 -12.28
N GLU A 118 1.13 6.92 -11.43
CA GLU A 118 2.56 6.60 -11.48
C GLU A 118 2.77 5.09 -11.31
N VAL A 119 2.17 4.51 -10.26
CA VAL A 119 2.22 3.05 -9.99
C VAL A 119 1.63 2.26 -11.16
N ALA A 120 0.44 2.66 -11.65
CA ALA A 120 -0.22 1.99 -12.77
C ALA A 120 0.56 2.09 -14.08
N SER A 121 1.33 3.17 -14.27
CA SER A 121 2.14 3.37 -15.48
C SER A 121 3.43 2.55 -15.49
N ALA A 122 4.02 2.31 -14.31
CA ALA A 122 5.33 1.69 -14.17
C ALA A 122 5.26 0.19 -13.82
N ALA A 123 4.13 -0.32 -13.34
CA ALA A 123 3.93 -1.75 -13.10
C ALA A 123 3.80 -2.55 -14.41
N ALA A 124 4.25 -3.80 -14.38
CA ALA A 124 4.24 -4.70 -15.54
C ALA A 124 2.80 -5.07 -15.95
N ARG A 125 2.35 -4.53 -17.10
CA ARG A 125 0.95 -4.63 -17.58
C ARG A 125 0.53 -6.05 -18.00
N ASP A 126 1.50 -6.92 -18.25
CA ASP A 126 1.28 -8.35 -18.48
C ASP A 126 0.94 -9.11 -17.19
N ARG A 127 1.31 -8.56 -16.02
CA ARG A 127 1.10 -9.17 -14.71
C ARG A 127 -0.06 -8.58 -13.92
N PHE A 128 -0.57 -7.41 -14.32
CA PHE A 128 -1.61 -6.69 -13.58
C PHE A 128 -2.54 -5.95 -14.53
N ARG A 129 -3.83 -5.89 -14.16
CA ARG A 129 -4.81 -4.99 -14.75
C ARG A 129 -4.98 -3.75 -13.87
N PHE A 130 -5.19 -2.61 -14.53
CA PHE A 130 -5.44 -1.33 -13.89
C PHE A 130 -6.72 -0.72 -14.47
N GLU A 131 -7.77 -0.67 -13.68
CA GLU A 131 -9.06 -0.12 -14.08
C GLU A 131 -9.21 1.31 -13.55
N PRO A 132 -9.57 2.31 -14.37
CA PRO A 132 -9.75 3.68 -13.89
C PRO A 132 -10.80 3.75 -12.77
N ALA A 133 -10.39 4.23 -11.59
CA ALA A 133 -11.24 4.41 -10.41
C ALA A 133 -11.62 5.89 -10.16
N GLY A 134 -11.37 6.74 -11.15
CA GLY A 134 -11.69 8.16 -11.15
C GLY A 134 -10.57 9.06 -10.61
N ARG A 135 -10.91 10.33 -10.38
CA ARG A 135 -10.00 11.35 -9.84
C ARG A 135 -10.51 11.86 -8.48
N ARG A 136 -9.63 12.09 -7.52
CA ARG A 136 -9.99 12.51 -6.16
C ARG A 136 -9.11 13.67 -5.72
N LEU A 137 -9.74 14.75 -5.24
CA LEU A 137 -9.03 15.81 -4.53
C LEU A 137 -8.79 15.36 -3.10
N LEU A 138 -7.53 15.32 -2.68
CA LEU A 138 -7.12 14.80 -1.38
C LEU A 138 -6.56 15.93 -0.53
N LYS A 139 -6.83 15.91 0.77
CA LYS A 139 -6.27 16.91 1.70
C LYS A 139 -4.73 16.91 1.61
N GLY A 140 -4.16 18.09 1.38
CA GLY A 140 -2.71 18.27 1.21
C GLY A 140 -2.20 18.07 -0.22
N PHE A 141 -3.10 17.95 -1.21
CA PHE A 141 -2.77 17.91 -2.63
C PHE A 141 -3.60 18.97 -3.37
N ASP A 142 -2.94 19.82 -4.15
CA ASP A 142 -3.58 20.97 -4.81
C ASP A 142 -4.31 20.59 -6.11
N ALA A 143 -4.08 19.39 -6.62
CA ALA A 143 -4.69 18.87 -7.84
C ALA A 143 -5.36 17.50 -7.59
N PRO A 144 -6.47 17.18 -8.29
CA PRO A 144 -7.08 15.87 -8.23
C PRO A 144 -6.14 14.76 -8.71
N VAL A 145 -5.95 13.75 -7.87
CA VAL A 145 -5.12 12.56 -8.15
C VAL A 145 -5.95 11.52 -8.89
N ALA A 146 -5.44 11.00 -10.01
CA ALA A 146 -6.06 9.90 -10.75
C ALA A 146 -5.72 8.56 -10.09
N LEU A 147 -6.75 7.72 -9.90
CA LEU A 147 -6.65 6.45 -9.21
C LEU A 147 -7.06 5.31 -10.13
N TYR A 148 -6.47 4.14 -9.88
CA TYR A 148 -6.72 2.90 -10.61
C TYR A 148 -6.92 1.75 -9.63
N ALA A 149 -7.96 0.95 -9.83
CA ALA A 149 -8.11 -0.33 -9.13
C ALA A 149 -7.13 -1.34 -9.73
N VAL A 150 -6.40 -2.04 -8.87
CA VAL A 150 -5.38 -3.02 -9.27
C VAL A 150 -5.95 -4.42 -9.13
N ALA A 151 -5.76 -5.25 -10.16
CA ALA A 151 -6.15 -6.66 -10.14
C ALA A 151 -5.09 -7.54 -10.82
N ARG A 152 -5.15 -8.85 -10.55
CA ARG A 152 -4.45 -9.86 -11.37
C ARG A 152 -5.04 -9.89 -12.80
N PRO A 153 -4.34 -10.48 -13.78
CA PRO A 153 -4.83 -10.65 -15.15
C PRO A 153 -6.04 -11.58 -15.27
#